data_AF-A0A6I2YTX1-F1
#
_entry.id   AF-A0A6I2YTX1-F1
#
_cell.length_a   1.000
_cell.length_b   1.000
_cell.length_c   1.000
_cell.angle_alpha   90.00
_cell.angle_beta   90.00
_cell.angle_gamma   90.00
#
_symmetry.space_group_name_H-M   'P 1'
#
loop_
_entity.id
_entity.type
_entity.pdbx_description
1 polymer ?
#
loop_
_entity_poly.entity_id
_entity_poly.type
_entity_poly.pdbx_seq_one_letter_code
_entity_poly.pdbx_strand_id
1 'polypeptide(L)'
;MSLRFRRTLKIAPGIRLNFNKDSVGVSLGPRGAHYTMNSKGRRTISAGIPGSGLYSVETLNAGRRTSRSAAAQQSVPENFVTPAPGLFAGKMERAFNRFLLDIYNHESQDSATEVVEKANALKQVHPALVAPLDLISLLHAAPDDAFKDKIESWCKVLWDTRDQVFSDPVVEKYFTGISPQAQITKGIATNENYNLQTLGFIYAEILQEAKKYNEALAVLHQMRPDQLVAISIADIELTKGEFDSAIETTEDIENEDDATAMLLILRGVAFREKNLNDASIECFKRALAFKKRAEQLRHRAYFERAETYIRMGKKAMAIKDLERILVDDPEYPLIQEKLDSLKP
;
A
#
# COMPACT_ATOMS: atom_id res chain seq x y z
N MET A 1 -1.57 -41.49 3.56
CA MET A 1 -1.93 -40.65 2.40
C MET A 1 -2.96 -39.63 2.84
N SER A 2 -2.56 -38.42 3.25
CA SER A 2 -3.53 -37.37 3.61
C SER A 2 -3.94 -36.61 2.35
N LEU A 3 -5.21 -36.76 1.92
CA LEU A 3 -5.81 -35.88 0.92
C LEU A 3 -5.73 -34.43 1.42
N ARG A 4 -4.92 -33.60 0.75
CA ARG A 4 -4.83 -32.16 1.02
C ARG A 4 -5.90 -31.44 0.21
N PHE A 5 -6.96 -30.99 0.86
CA PHE A 5 -7.96 -30.13 0.24
C PHE A 5 -7.48 -28.68 0.29
N ARG A 6 -7.17 -28.12 -0.88
CA ARG A 6 -6.90 -26.69 -1.09
C ARG A 6 -7.75 -26.24 -2.27
N ARG A 7 -8.66 -25.30 -2.04
CA ARG A 7 -9.46 -24.68 -3.10
C ARG A 7 -9.18 -23.18 -3.10
N THR A 8 -8.71 -22.67 -4.23
CA THR A 8 -8.50 -21.24 -4.43
C THR A 8 -9.58 -20.75 -5.39
N LEU A 9 -10.36 -19.77 -4.96
CA LEU A 9 -11.39 -19.15 -5.80
C LEU A 9 -10.93 -17.75 -6.18
N LYS A 10 -10.86 -17.47 -7.48
CA LYS A 10 -10.59 -16.13 -8.01
C LYS A 10 -11.91 -15.37 -8.06
N ILE A 11 -11.97 -14.24 -7.38
CA ILE A 11 -13.22 -13.48 -7.17
C ILE A 11 -13.20 -12.18 -7.96
N ALA A 12 -12.04 -11.49 -7.98
CA ALA A 12 -11.80 -10.30 -8.79
C ALA A 12 -10.31 -10.22 -9.24
N PRO A 13 -9.94 -9.33 -10.19
CA PRO A 13 -8.54 -9.08 -10.55
C PRO A 13 -7.75 -8.47 -9.37
N GLY A 14 -7.05 -9.31 -8.60
CA GLY A 14 -6.26 -8.89 -7.42
C GLY A 14 -6.74 -9.49 -6.10
N ILE A 15 -7.89 -10.19 -6.10
CA ILE A 15 -8.46 -10.77 -4.88
C ILE A 15 -8.67 -12.28 -5.06
N ARG A 16 -8.15 -13.06 -4.09
CA ARG A 16 -8.28 -14.52 -4.05
C ARG A 16 -8.70 -14.98 -2.65
N LEU A 17 -9.72 -15.84 -2.59
CA LEU A 17 -10.03 -16.60 -1.38
C LEU A 17 -9.32 -17.94 -1.41
N ASN A 18 -8.60 -18.24 -0.32
CA ASN A 18 -7.94 -19.51 -0.12
C ASN A 18 -8.68 -20.31 0.96
N PHE A 19 -9.23 -21.45 0.57
CA PHE A 19 -9.82 -22.44 1.47
C PHE A 19 -8.83 -23.60 1.65
N ASN A 20 -8.46 -23.88 2.89
CA ASN A 20 -7.72 -25.10 3.25
C ASN A 20 -8.46 -25.82 4.40
N LYS A 21 -8.02 -27.04 4.74
CA LYS A 21 -8.70 -27.89 5.73
C LYS A 21 -8.93 -27.21 7.08
N ASP A 22 -8.08 -26.24 7.45
CA ASP A 22 -8.01 -25.73 8.82
C ASP A 22 -8.07 -24.19 8.93
N SER A 23 -8.30 -23.44 7.85
CA SER A 23 -8.41 -21.96 7.85
C SER A 23 -9.03 -21.39 6.56
N VAL A 24 -9.58 -20.19 6.67
CA VAL A 24 -10.05 -19.36 5.55
C VAL A 24 -9.18 -18.10 5.51
N GLY A 25 -8.75 -17.66 4.32
CA GLY A 25 -7.93 -16.46 4.19
C GLY A 25 -8.22 -15.61 2.97
N VAL A 26 -8.05 -14.30 3.13
CA VAL A 26 -8.32 -13.22 2.17
C VAL A 26 -7.00 -12.64 1.70
N SER A 27 -6.81 -12.52 0.38
CA SER A 27 -5.63 -11.91 -0.26
C SER A 27 -6.01 -10.60 -0.96
N LEU A 28 -5.35 -9.49 -0.63
CA LEU A 28 -5.64 -8.13 -1.12
C LEU A 28 -4.46 -7.55 -1.92
N GLY A 29 -4.67 -7.23 -3.19
CA GLY A 29 -3.77 -6.37 -3.97
C GLY A 29 -3.60 -6.80 -5.44
N PRO A 30 -3.15 -5.89 -6.33
CA PRO A 30 -3.13 -6.14 -7.77
C PRO A 30 -2.24 -7.32 -8.16
N ARG A 31 -2.35 -7.82 -9.40
CA ARG A 31 -1.46 -8.87 -9.93
C ARG A 31 0.00 -8.50 -9.69
N GLY A 32 0.67 -9.27 -8.82
CA GLY A 32 2.06 -9.05 -8.43
C GLY A 32 2.23 -8.74 -6.94
N ALA A 33 1.29 -8.08 -6.27
CA ALA A 33 1.44 -7.72 -4.86
C ALA A 33 0.13 -7.99 -4.10
N HIS A 34 0.10 -8.96 -3.19
CA HIS A 34 -1.09 -9.30 -2.41
C HIS A 34 -0.79 -9.54 -0.92
N TYR A 35 -1.49 -8.85 -0.04
CA TYR A 35 -1.51 -9.07 1.40
C TYR A 35 -2.54 -10.15 1.76
N THR A 36 -2.09 -11.29 2.26
CA THR A 36 -2.96 -12.41 2.67
C THR A 36 -3.08 -12.48 4.18
N MET A 37 -4.31 -12.52 4.69
CA MET A 37 -4.59 -12.77 6.10
C MET A 37 -5.49 -14.00 6.23
N ASN A 38 -5.17 -14.92 7.13
CA ASN A 38 -6.01 -16.08 7.42
C ASN A 38 -6.59 -16.08 8.83
N SER A 39 -7.61 -16.91 9.05
CA SER A 39 -8.33 -17.08 10.33
C SER A 39 -7.49 -17.66 11.48
N LYS A 40 -6.18 -17.86 11.27
CA LYS A 40 -5.21 -18.34 12.27
C LYS A 40 -4.06 -17.35 12.53
N GLY A 41 -4.20 -16.10 12.05
CA GLY A 41 -3.23 -15.03 12.32
C GLY A 41 -1.94 -15.11 11.48
N ARG A 42 -1.87 -15.99 10.48
CA ARG A 42 -0.77 -16.00 9.51
C ARG A 42 -1.00 -14.87 8.51
N ARG A 43 -0.03 -13.97 8.42
CA ARG A 43 -0.04 -12.83 7.51
C ARG A 43 1.01 -13.05 6.45
N THR A 44 0.65 -12.94 5.18
CA THR A 44 1.57 -13.16 4.07
C THR A 44 1.56 -11.94 3.17
N ILE A 45 2.63 -11.15 3.17
CA ILE A 45 2.78 -10.01 2.27
C ILE A 45 3.33 -10.54 0.97
N SER A 46 2.86 -10.04 -0.16
CA SER A 46 3.55 -10.26 -1.42
C SER A 46 3.63 -8.99 -2.22
N ALA A 47 4.72 -8.80 -2.95
CA ALA A 47 5.07 -7.54 -3.59
C ALA A 47 5.63 -7.79 -4.98
N GLY A 48 5.13 -7.08 -6.00
CA GLY A 48 5.46 -7.41 -7.37
C GLY A 48 5.19 -6.32 -8.37
N ILE A 49 5.96 -6.35 -9.46
CA ILE A 49 6.10 -5.26 -10.42
C ILE A 49 4.99 -5.40 -11.50
N PRO A 50 4.27 -4.31 -11.85
CA PRO A 50 3.21 -4.36 -12.86
C PRO A 50 3.82 -4.39 -14.27
N GLY A 51 3.15 -5.05 -15.22
CA GLY A 51 3.63 -5.19 -16.60
C GLY A 51 4.76 -6.20 -16.80
N SER A 52 5.42 -6.64 -15.73
CA SER A 52 6.43 -7.70 -15.76
C SER A 52 5.87 -9.05 -15.35
N GLY A 53 5.06 -9.10 -14.27
CA GLY A 53 4.41 -10.31 -13.70
C GLY A 53 5.13 -10.94 -12.49
N LEU A 54 6.07 -10.20 -11.88
CA LEU A 54 6.93 -10.60 -10.75
C LEU A 54 6.17 -10.50 -9.40
N TYR A 55 6.47 -11.31 -8.35
CA TYR A 55 5.86 -11.21 -6.99
C TYR A 55 6.68 -11.84 -5.80
N SER A 56 7.38 -11.12 -4.93
CA SER A 56 7.94 -11.68 -3.68
C SER A 56 6.84 -12.06 -2.69
N VAL A 57 7.02 -13.06 -1.80
CA VAL A 57 6.02 -13.51 -0.80
C VAL A 57 6.67 -13.73 0.58
N GLU A 58 6.43 -12.83 1.54
CA GLU A 58 6.85 -12.96 2.94
C GLU A 58 5.72 -13.53 3.82
N THR A 59 6.01 -14.48 4.72
CA THR A 59 5.05 -15.02 5.69
C THR A 59 5.46 -14.69 7.13
N LEU A 60 4.59 -14.01 7.87
CA LEU A 60 4.71 -13.79 9.31
C LEU A 60 3.88 -14.83 10.08
N ASN A 61 4.53 -15.58 10.98
CA ASN A 61 3.89 -16.58 11.83
C ASN A 61 3.84 -16.11 13.29
N ALA A 62 2.70 -16.29 13.95
CA ALA A 62 2.61 -16.26 15.40
C ALA A 62 3.24 -17.54 15.99
N GLY A 63 4.41 -17.39 16.61
CA GLY A 63 4.94 -18.34 17.58
C GLY A 63 5.77 -19.52 17.05
N ARG A 64 7.10 -19.33 16.98
CA ARG A 64 8.09 -20.23 17.60
C ARG A 64 9.47 -19.56 17.63
N ARG A 65 10.09 -19.48 18.81
CA ARG A 65 11.49 -19.04 19.01
C ARG A 65 12.45 -19.92 18.22
N THR A 66 13.25 -19.32 17.34
CA THR A 66 14.64 -19.70 17.08
C THR A 66 15.44 -18.45 16.71
N SER A 67 16.66 -18.41 17.23
CA SER A 67 17.55 -17.27 17.40
C SER A 67 18.28 -16.79 16.16
N ARG A 68 18.64 -15.50 16.20
CA ARG A 68 19.70 -14.77 15.47
C ARG A 68 19.47 -14.53 13.97
N SER A 69 18.93 -13.33 13.70
CA SER A 69 19.54 -12.33 12.80
C SER A 69 19.04 -10.96 13.25
N ALA A 70 19.96 -10.10 13.71
CA ALA A 70 19.67 -8.71 14.03
C ALA A 70 19.57 -7.93 12.71
N ALA A 71 18.35 -7.74 12.22
CA ALA A 71 18.02 -6.80 11.16
C ALA A 71 16.85 -5.93 11.65
N ALA A 72 16.97 -4.64 11.41
CA ALA A 72 16.19 -3.55 11.99
C ALA A 72 14.70 -3.86 12.14
N GLN A 73 14.26 -3.96 13.39
CA GLN A 73 12.86 -3.85 13.77
C GLN A 73 12.36 -2.47 13.36
N GLN A 74 11.62 -2.39 12.25
CA GLN A 74 10.50 -1.47 12.22
C GLN A 74 9.44 -2.09 13.13
N SER A 75 9.41 -1.59 14.37
CA SER A 75 8.41 -1.93 15.36
C SER A 75 7.03 -1.58 14.81
N VAL A 76 6.29 -2.58 14.35
CA VAL A 76 4.83 -2.50 14.24
C VAL A 76 4.33 -2.22 15.66
N PRO A 77 3.52 -1.18 15.92
CA PRO A 77 2.93 -1.02 17.24
C PRO A 77 2.04 -2.23 17.50
N GLU A 78 2.47 -3.05 18.45
CA GLU A 78 1.88 -4.34 18.76
C GLU A 78 0.55 -4.24 19.53
N ASN A 79 -0.03 -3.04 19.69
CA ASN A 79 -1.34 -2.84 20.34
C ASN A 79 -2.07 -1.64 19.73
N PHE A 80 -3.31 -1.82 19.28
CA PHE A 80 -4.24 -0.72 19.04
C PHE A 80 -4.54 -0.04 20.39
N VAL A 81 -3.99 1.15 20.61
CA VAL A 81 -4.24 1.93 21.84
C VAL A 81 -5.29 2.99 21.53
N THR A 82 -6.56 2.69 21.82
CA THR A 82 -7.60 3.72 21.77
C THR A 82 -7.49 4.65 22.96
N PRO A 83 -7.61 5.96 22.76
CA PRO A 83 -7.81 6.89 23.86
C PRO A 83 -9.04 6.49 24.66
N ALA A 84 -8.89 6.37 25.99
CA ALA A 84 -10.03 6.10 26.84
C ALA A 84 -10.98 7.31 26.88
N PRO A 85 -12.31 7.09 26.97
CA PRO A 85 -13.24 8.17 27.26
C PRO A 85 -12.90 8.80 28.61
N GLY A 86 -12.99 10.13 28.70
CA GLY A 86 -12.75 10.84 29.96
C GLY A 86 -13.82 10.53 31.01
N LEU A 87 -13.57 10.89 32.28
CA LEU A 87 -14.54 10.70 33.37
C LEU A 87 -15.90 11.38 33.08
N PHE A 88 -15.88 12.48 32.34
CA PHE A 88 -17.07 13.25 31.94
C PHE A 88 -17.55 12.97 30.50
N ALA A 89 -17.04 11.93 29.85
CA ALA A 89 -17.45 11.56 28.49
C ALA A 89 -18.96 11.33 28.41
N GLY A 90 -19.59 11.86 27.36
CA GLY A 90 -21.03 11.67 27.12
C GLY A 90 -21.40 10.23 26.75
N LYS A 91 -22.70 9.92 26.69
CA LYS A 91 -23.19 8.61 26.22
C LYS A 91 -22.70 8.29 24.81
N MET A 92 -22.67 9.30 23.94
CA MET A 92 -22.24 9.21 22.55
C MET A 92 -20.76 8.78 22.44
N GLU A 93 -19.84 9.47 23.11
CA GLU A 93 -18.41 9.16 23.06
C GLU A 93 -18.11 7.76 23.63
N ARG A 94 -18.78 7.38 24.73
CA ARG A 94 -18.65 6.03 25.30
C ARG A 94 -19.16 4.95 24.35
N ALA A 95 -20.24 5.23 23.61
CA ALA A 95 -20.76 4.30 22.62
C ALA A 95 -19.79 4.14 21.44
N PHE A 96 -19.18 5.24 20.97
CA PHE A 96 -18.15 5.21 19.93
C PHE A 96 -16.90 4.43 20.37
N ASN A 97 -16.40 4.69 21.58
CA ASN A 97 -15.25 3.93 22.11
C ASN A 97 -15.56 2.43 22.23
N ARG A 98 -16.77 2.05 22.67
CA ARG A 98 -17.19 0.65 22.71
C ARG A 98 -17.24 0.03 21.32
N PHE A 99 -17.74 0.75 20.33
CA PHE A 99 -17.72 0.32 18.92
C PHE A 99 -16.29 0.08 18.42
N LEU A 100 -15.36 1.01 18.68
CA LEU A 100 -13.95 0.83 18.29
C LEU A 100 -13.31 -0.40 18.97
N LEU A 101 -13.58 -0.59 20.27
CA LEU A 101 -13.08 -1.76 21.00
C LEU A 101 -13.66 -3.06 20.45
N ASP A 102 -14.94 -3.07 20.03
CA ASP A 102 -15.59 -4.25 19.45
C ASP A 102 -14.94 -4.66 18.11
N ILE A 103 -14.72 -3.71 17.20
CA ILE A 103 -14.21 -4.01 15.85
C ILE A 103 -12.69 -4.21 15.80
N TYR A 104 -11.93 -3.70 16.77
CA TYR A 104 -10.47 -3.81 16.83
C TYR A 104 -9.94 -4.72 17.95
N ASN A 105 -10.83 -5.41 18.68
CA ASN A 105 -10.40 -6.46 19.61
C ASN A 105 -9.64 -7.56 18.84
N HIS A 106 -8.59 -8.12 19.43
CA HIS A 106 -7.84 -9.25 18.88
C HIS A 106 -8.70 -10.50 18.60
N GLU A 107 -9.86 -10.60 19.26
CA GLU A 107 -10.85 -11.68 19.06
C GLU A 107 -11.93 -11.34 18.02
N SER A 108 -11.99 -10.10 17.53
CA SER A 108 -13.00 -9.69 16.56
C SER A 108 -12.84 -10.45 15.24
N GLN A 109 -13.96 -10.93 14.70
CA GLN A 109 -14.05 -11.61 13.41
C GLN A 109 -15.02 -10.88 12.46
N ASP A 110 -15.35 -9.63 12.77
CA ASP A 110 -16.30 -8.87 11.96
C ASP A 110 -15.81 -8.73 10.52
N SER A 111 -16.70 -9.04 9.59
CA SER A 111 -16.56 -8.70 8.18
C SER A 111 -16.76 -7.19 7.96
N ALA A 112 -16.28 -6.67 6.82
CA ALA A 112 -16.48 -5.27 6.47
C ALA A 112 -17.97 -4.87 6.48
N THR A 113 -18.83 -5.77 5.98
CA THR A 113 -20.28 -5.58 6.00
C THR A 113 -20.83 -5.44 7.41
N GLU A 114 -20.42 -6.30 8.34
CA GLU A 114 -20.85 -6.21 9.75
C GLU A 114 -20.37 -4.92 10.42
N VAL A 115 -19.13 -4.49 10.14
CA VAL A 115 -18.61 -3.20 10.64
C VAL A 115 -19.46 -2.04 10.11
N VAL A 116 -19.75 -2.01 8.81
CA VAL A 116 -20.58 -0.99 8.17
C VAL A 116 -22.01 -1.00 8.73
N GLU A 117 -22.59 -2.17 8.97
CA GLU A 117 -23.93 -2.31 9.57
C GLU A 117 -23.96 -1.81 11.02
N LYS A 118 -22.98 -2.20 11.85
CA LYS A 118 -22.83 -1.69 13.23
C LYS A 118 -22.67 -0.17 13.24
N ALA A 119 -21.86 0.37 12.33
CA ALA A 119 -21.68 1.81 12.19
C ALA A 119 -22.98 2.52 11.77
N ASN A 120 -23.73 1.95 10.81
CA ASN A 120 -25.04 2.47 10.39
C ASN A 120 -26.07 2.46 11.53
N ALA A 121 -26.13 1.40 12.33
CA ALA A 121 -27.00 1.34 13.51
C ALA A 121 -26.62 2.42 14.54
N LEU A 122 -25.32 2.61 14.78
CA LEU A 122 -24.86 3.62 15.74
C LEU A 122 -25.12 5.05 15.26
N LYS A 123 -24.99 5.33 13.96
CA LYS A 123 -25.35 6.62 13.35
C LYS A 123 -26.81 7.01 13.57
N GLN A 124 -27.73 6.04 13.52
CA GLN A 124 -29.16 6.30 13.77
C GLN A 124 -29.45 6.74 15.20
N VAL A 125 -28.72 6.19 16.18
CA VAL A 125 -28.88 6.51 17.60
C VAL A 125 -28.13 7.80 17.97
N HIS A 126 -26.99 8.04 17.32
CA HIS A 126 -26.12 9.18 17.59
C HIS A 126 -25.71 9.89 16.28
N PRO A 127 -26.54 10.82 15.76
CA PRO A 127 -26.25 11.54 14.51
C PRO A 127 -24.95 12.35 14.53
N ALA A 128 -24.46 12.74 15.71
CA ALA A 128 -23.17 13.41 15.87
C ALA A 128 -21.97 12.49 15.54
N LEU A 129 -22.15 11.18 15.44
CA LEU A 129 -21.09 10.22 15.09
C LEU A 129 -21.01 9.91 13.60
N VAL A 130 -21.77 10.60 12.75
CA VAL A 130 -21.77 10.32 11.29
C VAL A 130 -20.37 10.41 10.70
N ALA A 131 -19.65 11.50 10.93
CA ALA A 131 -18.29 11.69 10.40
C ALA A 131 -17.29 10.61 10.85
N PRO A 132 -17.08 10.35 12.15
CA PRO A 132 -16.13 9.30 12.58
C PRO A 132 -16.55 7.90 12.14
N LEU A 133 -17.86 7.59 12.11
CA LEU A 133 -18.33 6.27 11.68
C LEU A 133 -18.21 6.06 10.18
N ASP A 134 -18.41 7.10 9.37
CA ASP A 134 -18.21 7.02 7.93
C ASP A 134 -16.74 6.82 7.57
N LEU A 135 -15.83 7.50 8.26
CA LEU A 135 -14.40 7.29 8.06
C LEU A 135 -13.96 5.86 8.42
N ILE A 136 -14.43 5.31 9.54
CA ILE A 136 -14.13 3.91 9.92
C ILE A 136 -14.71 2.96 8.88
N SER A 137 -15.96 3.19 8.51
CA SER A 137 -16.64 2.31 7.57
C SER A 137 -15.96 2.33 6.20
N LEU A 138 -15.44 3.48 5.74
CA LEU A 138 -14.61 3.58 4.53
C LEU A 138 -13.37 2.68 4.62
N LEU A 139 -12.63 2.69 5.74
CA LEU A 139 -11.42 1.86 5.92
C LEU A 139 -11.72 0.37 5.81
N HIS A 140 -12.85 -0.08 6.36
CA HIS A 140 -13.23 -1.48 6.33
C HIS A 140 -13.88 -1.88 5.00
N ALA A 141 -14.65 -0.97 4.38
CA ALA A 141 -15.34 -1.22 3.12
C ALA A 141 -14.43 -1.14 1.90
N ALA A 142 -13.41 -0.28 1.89
CA ALA A 142 -12.52 -0.09 0.75
C ALA A 142 -11.87 -1.38 0.21
N PRO A 143 -11.36 -2.30 1.06
CA PRO A 143 -10.80 -3.55 0.57
C PRO A 143 -11.85 -4.63 0.19
N ASP A 144 -13.15 -4.40 0.41
CA ASP A 144 -14.18 -5.42 0.23
C ASP A 144 -14.97 -5.20 -1.08
N ASP A 145 -14.96 -6.22 -1.95
CA ASP A 145 -15.65 -6.24 -3.24
C ASP A 145 -17.15 -5.95 -3.14
N ALA A 146 -17.78 -6.19 -1.99
CA ALA A 146 -19.19 -5.87 -1.74
C ALA A 146 -19.48 -4.37 -1.85
N PHE A 147 -18.47 -3.52 -1.66
CA PHE A 147 -18.61 -2.06 -1.64
C PHE A 147 -17.99 -1.36 -2.85
N LYS A 148 -17.36 -2.09 -3.78
CA LYS A 148 -16.63 -1.52 -4.92
C LYS A 148 -17.42 -0.49 -5.74
N ASP A 149 -18.72 -0.70 -5.92
CA ASP A 149 -19.57 0.17 -6.75
C ASP A 149 -20.01 1.44 -5.99
N LYS A 150 -19.77 1.51 -4.68
CA LYS A 150 -20.17 2.62 -3.80
C LYS A 150 -18.97 3.38 -3.23
N ILE A 151 -17.82 2.71 -3.10
CA ILE A 151 -16.67 3.22 -2.36
C ILE A 151 -16.15 4.55 -2.91
N GLU A 152 -16.14 4.70 -4.23
CA GLU A 152 -15.72 5.94 -4.89
C GLU A 152 -16.63 7.11 -4.48
N SER A 153 -17.96 6.92 -4.56
CA SER A 153 -18.92 7.96 -4.19
C SER A 153 -18.84 8.34 -2.70
N TRP A 154 -18.57 7.35 -1.84
CA TRP A 154 -18.42 7.57 -0.42
C TRP A 154 -17.15 8.35 -0.09
N CYS A 155 -16.02 7.92 -0.67
CA CYS A 155 -14.75 8.58 -0.50
C CYS A 155 -14.81 10.02 -1.03
N LYS A 156 -15.52 10.24 -2.15
CA LYS A 156 -15.79 11.58 -2.67
C LYS A 156 -16.53 12.46 -1.66
N VAL A 157 -17.61 11.98 -1.04
CA VAL A 157 -18.36 12.76 -0.04
C VAL A 157 -17.48 13.11 1.16
N LEU A 158 -16.69 12.15 1.65
CA LEU A 158 -15.75 12.37 2.76
C LEU A 158 -14.64 13.36 2.37
N TRP A 159 -14.14 13.29 1.13
CA TRP A 159 -13.14 14.23 0.62
C TRP A 159 -13.69 15.64 0.45
N ASP A 160 -14.89 15.79 -0.11
CA ASP A 160 -15.54 17.09 -0.31
C ASP A 160 -15.91 17.77 1.02
N THR A 161 -16.08 16.99 2.10
CA THR A 161 -16.40 17.47 3.46
C THR A 161 -15.25 17.33 4.45
N ARG A 162 -14.03 17.06 3.96
CA ARG A 162 -12.86 16.67 4.77
C ARG A 162 -12.53 17.62 5.92
N ASP A 163 -12.62 18.94 5.70
CA ASP A 163 -12.28 19.92 6.73
C ASP A 163 -13.24 19.83 7.92
N GLN A 164 -14.53 19.68 7.64
CA GLN A 164 -15.54 19.46 8.67
C GLN A 164 -15.34 18.12 9.37
N VAL A 165 -15.12 17.05 8.59
CA VAL A 165 -14.93 15.69 9.08
C VAL A 165 -13.72 15.58 10.02
N PHE A 166 -12.57 16.16 9.66
CA PHE A 166 -11.36 16.11 10.48
C PHE A 166 -11.29 17.17 11.59
N SER A 167 -12.20 18.16 11.60
CA SER A 167 -12.42 19.05 12.75
C SER A 167 -13.39 18.50 13.81
N ASP A 168 -13.96 17.31 13.58
CA ASP A 168 -14.87 16.67 14.54
C ASP A 168 -14.09 16.26 15.82
N PRO A 169 -14.56 16.61 17.02
CA PRO A 169 -13.84 16.32 18.27
C PRO A 169 -13.61 14.83 18.54
N VAL A 170 -14.48 13.95 18.06
CA VAL A 170 -14.31 12.50 18.17
C VAL A 170 -13.25 12.03 17.20
N VAL A 171 -13.23 12.56 15.97
CA VAL A 171 -12.17 12.26 14.99
C VAL A 171 -10.81 12.71 15.52
N GLU A 172 -10.66 13.98 15.91
CA GLU A 172 -9.41 14.53 16.45
C GLU A 172 -8.88 13.72 17.64
N LYS A 173 -9.78 13.27 18.51
CA LYS A 173 -9.38 12.48 19.68
C LYS A 173 -8.99 11.06 19.31
N TYR A 174 -9.82 10.32 18.58
CA TYR A 174 -9.69 8.86 18.47
C TYR A 174 -8.83 8.41 17.29
N PHE A 175 -8.74 9.21 16.21
CA PHE A 175 -8.06 8.81 14.99
C PHE A 175 -6.52 8.90 15.11
N THR A 176 -6.02 9.51 16.19
CA THR A 176 -4.60 9.44 16.55
C THR A 176 -4.12 8.03 16.89
N GLY A 177 -5.05 7.11 17.21
CA GLY A 177 -4.76 5.69 17.47
C GLY A 177 -5.03 4.77 16.29
N ILE A 178 -5.45 5.31 15.14
CA ILE A 178 -5.80 4.54 13.95
C ILE A 178 -4.79 4.89 12.87
N SER A 179 -3.99 3.92 12.43
CA SER A 179 -2.93 4.15 11.45
C SER A 179 -3.09 3.18 10.27
N PRO A 180 -3.98 3.47 9.31
CA PRO A 180 -4.20 2.58 8.18
C PRO A 180 -2.98 2.61 7.27
N GLN A 181 -2.68 1.46 6.67
CA GLN A 181 -1.65 1.38 5.66
C GLN A 181 -2.23 1.86 4.33
N ALA A 182 -1.73 2.98 3.81
CA ALA A 182 -2.08 3.47 2.47
C ALA A 182 -0.89 3.27 1.51
N GLN A 183 -1.14 2.59 0.39
CA GLN A 183 -0.14 2.43 -0.65
C GLN A 183 0.03 3.76 -1.41
N ILE A 184 1.27 4.17 -1.65
CA ILE A 184 1.58 5.39 -2.41
C ILE A 184 2.01 5.01 -3.84
N THR A 185 3.02 4.14 -3.91
CA THR A 185 3.45 3.44 -5.11
C THR A 185 4.12 2.14 -4.66
N LYS A 186 4.36 1.20 -5.56
CA LYS A 186 4.91 -0.11 -5.21
C LYS A 186 6.24 -0.01 -4.44
N GLY A 187 6.27 -0.55 -3.23
CA GLY A 187 7.43 -0.50 -2.33
C GLY A 187 7.44 0.70 -1.38
N ILE A 188 6.50 1.63 -1.51
CA ILE A 188 6.31 2.77 -0.60
C ILE A 188 4.85 2.79 -0.13
N ALA A 189 4.66 2.69 1.17
CA ALA A 189 3.37 2.85 1.83
C ALA A 189 3.55 3.76 3.05
N THR A 190 2.49 4.45 3.42
CA THR A 190 2.43 5.21 4.67
C THR A 190 1.62 4.45 5.71
N ASN A 191 2.05 4.56 6.97
CA ASN A 191 1.35 4.07 8.16
C ASN A 191 1.11 5.24 9.13
N GLU A 192 0.82 6.42 8.58
CA GLU A 192 0.48 7.59 9.38
C GLU A 192 -0.88 7.44 10.06
N ASN A 193 -1.11 8.26 11.08
CA ASN A 193 -2.43 8.38 11.69
C ASN A 193 -3.47 8.72 10.63
N TYR A 194 -4.69 8.26 10.83
CA TYR A 194 -5.76 8.47 9.88
C TYR A 194 -6.22 9.92 9.95
N ASN A 195 -5.64 10.73 9.06
CA ASN A 195 -5.83 12.16 8.97
C ASN A 195 -6.25 12.51 7.53
N LEU A 196 -6.39 13.81 7.24
CA LEU A 196 -6.73 14.31 5.90
C LEU A 196 -5.76 13.82 4.83
N GLN A 197 -4.45 13.80 5.12
CA GLN A 197 -3.42 13.34 4.17
C GLN A 197 -3.62 11.87 3.82
N THR A 198 -3.84 11.03 4.84
CA THR A 198 -4.09 9.60 4.66
C THR A 198 -5.39 9.32 3.92
N LEU A 199 -6.47 10.08 4.18
CA LEU A 199 -7.70 10.01 3.38
C LEU A 199 -7.43 10.36 1.90
N GLY A 200 -6.62 11.39 1.65
CA GLY A 200 -6.25 11.81 0.30
C GLY A 200 -5.54 10.71 -0.48
N PHE A 201 -4.58 10.02 0.14
CA PHE A 201 -3.91 8.87 -0.47
C PHE A 201 -4.86 7.69 -0.72
N ILE A 202 -5.74 7.36 0.23
CA ILE A 202 -6.76 6.32 0.04
C ILE A 202 -7.66 6.68 -1.15
N TYR A 203 -8.11 7.94 -1.25
CA TYR A 203 -8.98 8.36 -2.33
C TYR A 203 -8.28 8.35 -3.69
N ALA A 204 -7.04 8.85 -3.74
CA ALA A 204 -6.23 8.80 -4.95
C ALA A 204 -6.01 7.36 -5.43
N GLU A 205 -5.77 6.40 -4.53
CA GLU A 205 -5.63 4.98 -4.88
C GLU A 205 -6.94 4.41 -5.46
N ILE A 206 -8.09 4.65 -4.81
CA ILE A 206 -9.41 4.22 -5.31
C ILE A 206 -9.65 4.77 -6.73
N LEU A 207 -9.32 6.03 -6.98
CA LEU A 207 -9.47 6.66 -8.30
C LEU A 207 -8.49 6.07 -9.33
N GLN A 208 -7.26 5.75 -8.93
CA GLN A 208 -6.28 5.08 -9.80
C GLN A 208 -6.75 3.67 -10.20
N GLU A 209 -7.30 2.89 -9.27
CA GLU A 209 -7.89 1.57 -9.55
C GLU A 209 -9.06 1.67 -10.54
N ALA A 210 -9.89 2.71 -10.38
CA ALA A 210 -10.94 3.06 -11.32
C ALA A 210 -10.43 3.66 -12.65
N LYS A 211 -9.11 3.82 -12.82
CA LYS A 211 -8.43 4.47 -13.97
C LYS A 211 -8.84 5.93 -14.18
N LYS A 212 -9.33 6.60 -13.14
CA LYS A 212 -9.70 8.01 -13.10
C LYS A 212 -8.51 8.88 -12.71
N TYR A 213 -7.44 8.77 -13.50
CA TYR A 213 -6.15 9.37 -13.18
C TYR A 213 -6.19 10.90 -13.02
N ASN A 214 -6.99 11.60 -13.83
CA ASN A 214 -7.11 13.06 -13.71
C ASN A 214 -7.82 13.49 -12.42
N GLU A 215 -8.80 12.71 -11.95
CA GLU A 215 -9.46 12.95 -10.68
C GLU A 215 -8.50 12.67 -9.52
N ALA A 216 -7.70 11.61 -9.62
CA ALA A 216 -6.66 11.29 -8.62
C ALA A 216 -5.63 12.41 -8.51
N LEU A 217 -5.12 12.94 -9.63
CA LEU A 217 -4.23 14.10 -9.64
C LEU A 217 -4.88 15.33 -9.01
N ALA A 218 -6.16 15.58 -9.28
CA ALA A 218 -6.89 16.70 -8.68
C ALA A 218 -7.03 16.58 -7.15
N VAL A 219 -7.11 15.36 -6.61
CA VAL A 219 -7.06 15.09 -5.16
C VAL A 219 -5.67 15.38 -4.62
N LEU A 220 -4.63 14.81 -5.25
CA LEU A 220 -3.23 14.95 -4.81
C LEU A 220 -2.76 16.42 -4.81
N HIS A 221 -3.17 17.23 -5.81
CA HIS A 221 -2.84 18.66 -5.86
C HIS A 221 -3.54 19.50 -4.78
N GLN A 222 -4.61 18.99 -4.15
CA GLN A 222 -5.26 19.65 -3.01
C GLN A 222 -4.65 19.24 -1.67
N MET A 223 -3.79 18.21 -1.64
CA MET A 223 -3.13 17.75 -0.42
C MET A 223 -1.96 18.67 -0.05
N ARG A 224 -1.51 18.57 1.20
CA ARG A 224 -0.28 19.24 1.62
C ARG A 224 0.89 18.65 0.81
N PRO A 225 1.69 19.47 0.10
CA PRO A 225 2.83 18.96 -0.66
C PRO A 225 3.84 18.28 0.26
N ASP A 226 4.22 17.05 -0.09
CA ASP A 226 5.32 16.30 0.49
C ASP A 226 5.87 15.30 -0.53
N GLN A 227 6.92 14.56 -0.14
CA GLN A 227 7.57 13.60 -1.03
C GLN A 227 6.64 12.42 -1.41
N LEU A 228 5.73 12.00 -0.54
CA LEU A 228 4.78 10.92 -0.83
C LEU A 228 3.73 11.37 -1.85
N VAL A 229 3.25 12.61 -1.74
CA VAL A 229 2.40 13.23 -2.75
C VAL A 229 3.12 13.31 -4.10
N ALA A 230 4.37 13.77 -4.11
CA ALA A 230 5.17 13.83 -5.34
C ALA A 230 5.38 12.43 -5.97
N ILE A 231 5.62 11.40 -5.15
CA ILE A 231 5.72 10.01 -5.62
C ILE A 231 4.41 9.56 -6.28
N SER A 232 3.26 9.81 -5.63
CA SER A 232 1.96 9.41 -6.16
C SER A 232 1.62 10.13 -7.47
N ILE A 233 1.91 11.44 -7.56
CA ILE A 233 1.73 12.22 -8.78
C ILE A 233 2.62 11.67 -9.91
N ALA A 234 3.92 11.49 -9.65
CA ALA A 234 4.86 11.01 -10.66
C ALA A 234 4.52 9.59 -11.16
N ASP A 235 4.02 8.70 -10.30
CA ASP A 235 3.60 7.35 -10.69
C ASP A 235 2.37 7.38 -11.62
N ILE A 236 1.42 8.28 -11.36
CA ILE A 236 0.27 8.51 -12.23
C ILE A 236 0.70 9.10 -13.58
N GLU A 237 1.58 10.11 -13.56
CA GLU A 237 2.12 10.73 -14.78
C GLU A 237 2.84 9.71 -15.67
N LEU A 238 3.68 8.86 -15.07
CA LEU A 238 4.33 7.74 -15.78
C LEU A 238 3.30 6.78 -16.38
N THR A 239 2.25 6.44 -15.63
CA THR A 239 1.18 5.54 -16.08
C THR A 239 0.42 6.13 -17.28
N LYS A 240 0.23 7.45 -17.30
CA LYS A 240 -0.40 8.19 -18.40
C LYS A 240 0.53 8.42 -19.60
N GLY A 241 1.82 8.16 -19.45
CA GLY A 241 2.84 8.48 -20.47
C GLY A 241 3.24 9.96 -20.50
N GLU A 242 2.90 10.72 -19.46
CA GLU A 242 3.23 12.14 -19.29
C GLU A 242 4.65 12.30 -18.73
N PHE A 243 5.64 11.82 -19.49
CA PHE A 243 7.02 11.70 -19.00
C PHE A 243 7.70 13.03 -18.70
N ASP A 244 7.33 14.11 -19.39
CA ASP A 244 7.86 15.44 -19.11
C ASP A 244 7.39 15.95 -17.75
N SER A 245 6.10 15.81 -17.44
CA SER A 245 5.54 16.13 -16.12
C SER A 245 6.19 15.27 -15.03
N ALA A 246 6.36 13.96 -15.27
CA ALA A 246 7.05 13.09 -14.31
C ALA A 246 8.50 13.52 -14.03
N ILE A 247 9.21 14.09 -15.02
CA ILE A 247 10.57 14.62 -14.84
C ILE A 247 10.55 15.91 -14.02
N GLU A 248 9.57 16.79 -14.25
CA GLU A 248 9.35 18.03 -13.49
C GLU A 248 8.98 17.73 -12.03
N THR A 249 7.98 16.86 -11.80
CA THR A 249 7.57 16.42 -10.45
C THR A 249 8.71 15.82 -9.64
N THR A 250 9.70 15.22 -10.30
CA THR A 250 10.86 14.55 -9.67
C THR A 250 12.15 15.34 -9.79
N GLU A 251 12.08 16.63 -10.11
CA GLU A 251 13.25 17.49 -10.24
C GLU A 251 13.90 17.86 -8.89
N ASP A 252 15.17 18.25 -8.93
CA ASP A 252 15.92 18.76 -7.76
C ASP A 252 15.90 17.90 -6.48
N ILE A 253 15.75 16.58 -6.63
CA ILE A 253 15.78 15.63 -5.50
C ILE A 253 17.22 15.20 -5.15
N GLU A 254 17.58 15.32 -3.88
CA GLU A 254 18.76 14.68 -3.27
C GLU A 254 18.38 13.34 -2.62
N ASN A 255 19.27 12.33 -2.67
CA ASN A 255 18.97 10.99 -2.12
C ASN A 255 19.22 10.96 -0.60
N GLU A 256 18.21 11.30 0.19
CA GLU A 256 18.31 11.41 1.65
C GLU A 256 17.67 10.22 2.38
N ASP A 257 16.54 9.75 1.87
CA ASP A 257 15.68 8.71 2.43
C ASP A 257 15.11 7.76 1.35
N ASP A 258 14.20 6.87 1.73
CA ASP A 258 13.58 5.93 0.80
C ASP A 258 12.61 6.62 -0.17
N ALA A 259 11.97 7.73 0.24
CA ALA A 259 11.01 8.45 -0.59
C ALA A 259 11.74 9.22 -1.71
N THR A 260 12.78 9.98 -1.37
CA THR A 260 13.65 10.66 -2.36
C THR A 260 14.37 9.69 -3.30
N ALA A 261 14.80 8.53 -2.80
CA ALA A 261 15.32 7.47 -3.66
C ALA A 261 14.24 6.90 -4.61
N MET A 262 12.97 6.79 -4.19
CA MET A 262 11.87 6.42 -5.08
C MET A 262 11.64 7.48 -6.16
N LEU A 263 11.64 8.77 -5.82
CA LEU A 263 11.52 9.85 -6.82
C LEU A 263 12.62 9.77 -7.89
N LEU A 264 13.86 9.46 -7.50
CA LEU A 264 14.95 9.20 -8.44
C LEU A 264 14.69 7.98 -9.33
N ILE A 265 14.10 6.91 -8.81
CA ILE A 265 13.71 5.74 -9.60
C ILE A 265 12.65 6.14 -10.64
N LEU A 266 11.59 6.83 -10.23
CA LEU A 266 10.51 7.27 -11.13
C LEU A 266 11.05 8.21 -12.21
N ARG A 267 11.94 9.14 -11.87
CA ARG A 267 12.65 9.99 -12.83
C ARG A 267 13.46 9.19 -13.84
N GLY A 268 14.16 8.15 -13.36
CA GLY A 268 14.91 7.23 -14.21
C GLY A 268 14.03 6.51 -15.21
N VAL A 269 12.83 6.08 -14.78
CA VAL A 269 11.83 5.47 -15.66
C VAL A 269 11.36 6.47 -16.71
N ALA A 270 11.03 7.71 -16.32
CA ALA A 270 10.60 8.75 -17.26
C ALA A 270 11.66 9.02 -18.33
N PHE A 271 12.94 9.18 -17.94
CA PHE A 271 14.04 9.35 -18.90
C PHE A 271 14.20 8.16 -19.83
N ARG A 272 14.08 6.92 -19.32
CA ARG A 272 14.14 5.72 -20.17
C ARG A 272 13.06 5.76 -21.22
N GLU A 273 11.81 6.04 -20.85
CA GLU A 273 10.70 6.08 -21.80
C GLU A 273 10.83 7.20 -22.85
N LYS A 274 11.57 8.27 -22.52
CA LYS A 274 12.00 9.28 -23.51
C LYS A 274 13.23 8.89 -24.35
N ASN A 275 13.69 7.64 -24.26
CA ASN A 275 14.92 7.13 -24.90
C ASN A 275 16.22 7.81 -24.42
N LEU A 276 16.17 8.53 -23.31
CA LEU A 276 17.33 9.17 -22.68
C LEU A 276 18.00 8.18 -21.70
N ASN A 277 18.49 7.08 -22.26
CA ASN A 277 18.97 5.92 -21.47
C ASN A 277 20.14 6.27 -20.53
N ASP A 278 21.06 7.13 -20.94
CA ASP A 278 22.19 7.50 -20.06
C ASP A 278 21.73 8.32 -18.85
N ALA A 279 20.82 9.27 -19.04
CA ALA A 279 20.21 10.03 -17.94
C ALA A 279 19.43 9.10 -16.99
N SER A 280 18.70 8.13 -17.55
CA SER A 280 18.01 7.09 -16.79
C SER A 280 18.97 6.28 -15.90
N ILE A 281 20.09 5.81 -16.46
CA ILE A 281 21.11 5.07 -15.70
C ILE A 281 21.68 5.93 -14.56
N GLU A 282 21.93 7.22 -14.77
CA GLU A 282 22.42 8.12 -13.72
C GLU A 282 21.41 8.29 -12.58
N CYS A 283 20.12 8.41 -12.87
CA CYS A 283 19.07 8.42 -11.85
C CYS A 283 19.09 7.14 -10.99
N PHE A 284 19.17 5.96 -11.60
CA PHE A 284 19.22 4.70 -10.84
C PHE A 284 20.53 4.51 -10.07
N LYS A 285 21.67 4.98 -10.60
CA LYS A 285 22.94 5.01 -9.86
C LYS A 285 22.81 5.89 -8.61
N ARG A 286 22.22 7.08 -8.74
CA ARG A 286 21.95 7.98 -7.62
C ARG A 286 21.04 7.32 -6.59
N ALA A 287 19.94 6.69 -7.01
CA ALA A 287 19.03 5.96 -6.12
C ALA A 287 19.74 4.83 -5.34
N LEU A 288 20.64 4.09 -6.01
CA LEU A 288 21.40 2.96 -5.45
C LEU A 288 22.67 3.35 -4.68
N ALA A 289 22.98 4.65 -4.52
CA ALA A 289 24.20 5.10 -3.86
C ALA A 289 24.30 4.64 -2.40
N PHE A 290 23.15 4.52 -1.71
CA PHE A 290 23.09 4.12 -0.30
C PHE A 290 22.61 2.67 -0.13
N LYS A 291 23.49 1.80 0.33
CA LYS A 291 23.19 0.36 0.48
C LYS A 291 22.18 0.00 1.59
N LYS A 292 21.91 0.95 2.50
CA LYS A 292 21.00 0.78 3.66
C LYS A 292 19.53 1.11 3.36
N ARG A 293 19.19 1.50 2.14
CA ARG A 293 17.79 1.72 1.71
C ARG A 293 16.97 0.44 1.85
N ALA A 294 15.65 0.60 1.98
CA ALA A 294 14.73 -0.53 2.01
C ALA A 294 15.01 -1.52 0.88
N GLU A 295 14.96 -2.81 1.20
CA GLU A 295 15.32 -3.87 0.27
C GLU A 295 14.49 -3.83 -1.01
N GLN A 296 13.18 -3.66 -0.85
CA GLN A 296 12.23 -3.58 -1.97
C GLN A 296 12.54 -2.39 -2.89
N LEU A 297 13.00 -1.27 -2.34
CA LEU A 297 13.40 -0.09 -3.10
C LEU A 297 14.68 -0.35 -3.90
N ARG A 298 15.67 -1.01 -3.28
CA ARG A 298 16.91 -1.41 -3.97
C ARG A 298 16.60 -2.39 -5.11
N HIS A 299 15.73 -3.37 -4.86
CA HIS A 299 15.29 -4.32 -5.89
C HIS A 299 14.60 -3.60 -7.06
N ARG A 300 13.71 -2.66 -6.77
CA ARG A 300 13.06 -1.82 -7.78
C ARG A 300 14.09 -1.07 -8.62
N ALA A 301 15.06 -0.41 -7.99
CA ALA A 301 16.10 0.33 -8.71
C ALA A 301 17.00 -0.58 -9.57
N TYR A 302 17.40 -1.75 -9.06
CA TYR A 302 18.16 -2.74 -9.84
C TYR A 302 17.36 -3.24 -11.04
N PHE A 303 16.08 -3.54 -10.85
CA PHE A 303 15.21 -4.02 -11.91
C PHE A 303 15.06 -2.96 -13.02
N GLU A 304 14.72 -1.72 -12.66
CA GLU A 304 14.52 -0.65 -13.64
C GLU A 304 15.82 -0.26 -14.37
N ARG A 305 16.96 -0.35 -13.68
CA ARG A 305 18.27 -0.18 -14.31
C ARG A 305 18.62 -1.33 -15.25
N ALA A 306 18.27 -2.56 -14.89
CA ALA A 306 18.41 -3.72 -15.76
C ALA A 306 17.57 -3.57 -17.03
N GLU A 307 16.30 -3.15 -16.95
CA GLU A 307 15.47 -2.87 -18.11
C GLU A 307 16.12 -1.85 -19.05
N THR A 308 16.73 -0.81 -18.48
CA THR A 308 17.45 0.21 -19.24
C THR A 308 18.67 -0.38 -19.93
N TYR A 309 19.45 -1.22 -19.24
CA TYR A 309 20.57 -1.93 -19.87
C TYR A 309 20.13 -2.88 -20.98
N ILE A 310 19.00 -3.59 -20.83
CA ILE A 310 18.44 -4.45 -21.89
C ILE A 310 18.11 -3.60 -23.12
N ARG A 311 17.45 -2.46 -22.95
CA ARG A 311 17.12 -1.51 -24.04
C ARG A 311 18.39 -1.02 -24.76
N MET A 312 19.50 -0.88 -24.05
CA MET A 312 20.80 -0.51 -24.60
C MET A 312 21.61 -1.70 -25.19
N GLY A 313 21.08 -2.93 -25.17
CA GLY A 313 21.81 -4.13 -25.58
C GLY A 313 22.91 -4.60 -24.61
N LYS A 314 22.99 -3.99 -23.42
CA LYS A 314 24.01 -4.23 -22.38
C LYS A 314 23.62 -5.43 -21.49
N LYS A 315 23.38 -6.60 -22.10
CA LYS A 315 22.84 -7.80 -21.43
C LYS A 315 23.61 -8.23 -20.17
N ALA A 316 24.95 -8.22 -20.21
CA ALA A 316 25.77 -8.62 -19.06
C ALA A 316 25.56 -7.71 -17.83
N MET A 317 25.35 -6.41 -18.03
CA MET A 317 25.06 -5.48 -16.93
C MET A 317 23.66 -5.70 -16.37
N ALA A 318 22.68 -5.97 -17.25
CA ALA A 318 21.32 -6.30 -16.83
C ALA A 318 21.29 -7.59 -15.98
N ILE A 319 21.97 -8.66 -16.43
CA ILE A 319 22.08 -9.92 -15.68
C ILE A 319 22.65 -9.67 -14.28
N LYS A 320 23.74 -8.90 -14.18
CA LYS A 320 24.36 -8.56 -12.89
C LYS A 320 23.41 -7.84 -11.93
N ASP A 321 22.59 -6.91 -12.43
CA ASP A 321 21.61 -6.20 -11.60
C ASP A 321 20.46 -7.12 -11.17
N LEU A 322 19.99 -8.00 -12.05
CA LEU A 322 18.96 -8.99 -11.75
C LEU A 322 19.44 -10.06 -10.74
N GLU A 323 20.68 -10.55 -10.88
CA GLU A 323 21.29 -11.50 -9.93
C GLU A 323 21.42 -10.90 -8.52
N ARG A 324 21.64 -9.59 -8.38
CA ARG A 324 21.66 -8.93 -7.06
C ARG A 324 20.32 -9.03 -6.34
N ILE A 325 19.21 -9.04 -7.09
CA ILE A 325 17.89 -9.22 -6.50
C ILE A 325 17.76 -10.67 -6.02
N LEU A 326 18.22 -11.66 -6.81
CA LEU A 326 18.17 -13.08 -6.42
C LEU A 326 19.07 -13.44 -5.22
N VAL A 327 20.12 -12.66 -4.95
CA VAL A 327 20.95 -12.84 -3.75
C VAL A 327 20.14 -12.58 -2.48
N ASP A 328 19.28 -11.55 -2.52
CA ASP A 328 18.46 -11.14 -1.38
C ASP A 328 17.12 -11.92 -1.35
N ASP A 329 16.50 -12.16 -2.51
CA ASP A 329 15.26 -12.93 -2.69
C ASP A 329 15.41 -13.98 -3.82
N PRO A 330 15.85 -15.21 -3.51
CA PRO A 330 16.08 -16.28 -4.50
C PRO A 330 14.82 -16.73 -5.24
N GLU A 331 13.64 -16.52 -4.64
CA GLU A 331 12.35 -16.94 -5.19
C GLU A 331 11.64 -15.77 -5.88
N TYR A 332 12.32 -14.63 -6.10
CA TYR A 332 11.74 -13.45 -6.74
C TYR A 332 11.18 -13.83 -8.12
N PRO A 333 9.85 -13.89 -8.30
CA PRO A 333 9.26 -14.45 -9.51
C PRO A 333 9.64 -13.64 -10.73
N LEU A 334 9.70 -14.31 -11.89
CA LEU A 334 10.15 -13.89 -13.24
C LEU A 334 11.47 -13.13 -13.40
N ILE A 335 12.26 -12.94 -12.34
CA ILE A 335 13.68 -12.62 -12.56
C ILE A 335 14.35 -13.79 -13.26
N GLN A 336 14.00 -15.02 -12.88
CA GLN A 336 14.48 -16.23 -13.54
C GLN A 336 14.09 -16.27 -15.03
N GLU A 337 12.82 -16.02 -15.36
CA GLU A 337 12.35 -15.97 -16.77
C GLU A 337 13.05 -14.87 -17.57
N LYS A 338 13.22 -13.69 -16.97
CA LYS A 338 13.91 -12.56 -17.62
C LYS A 338 15.39 -12.89 -17.82
N LEU A 339 16.07 -13.47 -16.83
CA LEU A 339 17.44 -13.95 -16.96
C LEU A 339 17.56 -15.00 -18.07
N ASP A 340 16.62 -15.93 -18.15
CA ASP A 340 16.61 -16.96 -19.19
C ASP A 340 16.41 -16.37 -20.59
N SER A 341 15.60 -15.32 -20.74
CA SER A 341 15.46 -14.58 -22.01
C SER A 341 16.70 -13.79 -22.43
N LEU A 342 17.61 -13.52 -21.49
CA LEU A 342 18.85 -12.76 -21.73
C LEU A 342 20.06 -13.68 -22.01
N LYS A 343 19.95 -14.97 -21.70
CA LYS A 343 20.95 -15.97 -22.07
C LYS A 343 21.02 -16.10 -23.62
N PRO A 344 22.20 -16.38 -24.17
CA PRO A 344 22.44 -16.44 -25.62
C PRO A 344 21.67 -17.54 -26.32
#